data_AF-A0AAQ4DPW4-F1
#
_entry.id   AF-A0AAQ4DPW4-F1
#
_cell.length_a   1.000
_cell.length_b   1.000
_cell.length_c   1.000
_cell.angle_alpha   90.00
_cell.angle_beta   90.00
_cell.angle_gamma   90.00
#
_symmetry.space_group_name_H-M   'P 1'
#
loop_
_entity.id
_entity.type
_entity.pdbx_description
1 polymer ?
#
loop_
_entity_poly.entity_id
_entity_poly.type
_entity_poly.pdbx_seq_one_letter_code
_entity_poly.pdbx_strand_id
1 'polypeptide(L)'
;MSALENVRVGETPRWRNSALEKLRVGETSRWRKSVLEKVRFGETPSWRKSVLEKFRAGETPRWRNSALEKLRAGESPCWRNSALEKLRVGETPCLRNSALEKPRAGESQRWRKSALEKLRVGETPPWRNSAVEKLCAGETPR
;
A
#
# COMPACT_ATOMS: atom_id res chain seq x y z
N MET A 1 -17.90 16.16 -6.86
CA MET A 1 -16.56 15.66 -6.47
C MET A 1 -15.98 16.73 -5.56
N SER A 2 -15.65 16.43 -4.32
CA SER A 2 -15.11 17.46 -3.41
C SER A 2 -13.60 17.54 -3.64
N ALA A 3 -13.12 18.69 -4.11
CA ALA A 3 -11.71 19.01 -4.23
C ALA A 3 -11.31 19.90 -3.05
N LEU A 4 -10.38 19.43 -2.23
CA LEU A 4 -9.79 20.22 -1.13
C LEU A 4 -8.27 20.09 -1.21
N GLU A 5 -7.55 21.20 -1.04
CA GLU A 5 -6.08 21.19 -1.10
C GLU A 5 -5.45 20.53 0.12
N ASN A 6 -5.88 20.92 1.33
CA ASN A 6 -5.29 20.45 2.58
C ASN A 6 -6.37 20.04 3.56
N VAL A 7 -6.39 18.76 3.93
CA VAL A 7 -7.35 18.23 4.90
C VAL A 7 -6.60 17.57 6.05
N ARG A 8 -6.99 17.93 7.28
CA ARG A 8 -6.58 17.26 8.51
C ARG A 8 -7.83 16.75 9.20
N VAL A 9 -7.87 15.44 9.49
CA VAL A 9 -8.99 14.84 10.23
C VAL A 9 -8.43 14.10 11.44
N GLY A 10 -8.99 14.40 12.61
CA GLY A 10 -8.69 13.68 13.85
C GLY A 10 -9.49 12.37 13.95
N GLU A 11 -10.77 12.43 13.58
CA GLU A 11 -11.74 11.34 13.79
C GLU A 11 -11.80 10.34 12.61
N THR A 12 -12.86 9.51 12.56
CA THR A 12 -13.06 8.43 11.58
C THR A 12 -13.96 8.77 10.37
N PRO A 13 -13.50 9.54 9.36
CA PRO A 13 -14.37 9.98 8.27
C PRO A 13 -14.68 8.85 7.27
N ARG A 14 -15.85 8.98 6.64
CA ARG A 14 -16.30 8.13 5.54
C ARG A 14 -16.46 8.94 4.26
N TRP A 15 -15.57 8.71 3.31
CA TRP A 15 -15.53 9.45 2.05
C TRP A 15 -16.10 8.63 0.90
N ARG A 16 -17.03 9.23 0.15
CA ARG A 16 -17.66 8.57 -0.99
C ARG A 16 -16.91 8.83 -2.29
N ASN A 17 -16.68 10.10 -2.63
CA ASN A 17 -15.98 10.56 -3.83
C ASN A 17 -15.14 11.79 -3.49
N SER A 18 -13.83 11.64 -3.46
CA SER A 18 -12.93 12.72 -3.02
C SER A 18 -11.71 12.85 -3.92
N ALA A 19 -11.30 14.09 -4.15
CA ALA A 19 -10.01 14.42 -4.76
C ALA A 19 -9.28 15.36 -3.80
N LEU A 20 -8.09 15.01 -3.33
CA LEU A 20 -7.33 15.85 -2.40
C LEU A 20 -5.86 15.89 -2.78
N GLU A 21 -5.24 17.06 -2.66
CA GLU A 21 -3.80 17.15 -2.87
C GLU A 21 -3.05 16.62 -1.64
N LYS A 22 -3.41 17.08 -0.44
CA LYS A 22 -2.74 16.70 0.81
C LYS A 22 -3.75 16.31 1.88
N LEU A 23 -3.57 15.10 2.42
CA LEU A 23 -4.38 14.56 3.49
C LEU A 23 -3.50 14.05 4.64
N ARG A 24 -3.84 14.45 5.87
CA ARG A 24 -3.36 13.81 7.09
C ARG A 24 -4.54 13.35 7.91
N VAL A 25 -4.53 12.08 8.32
CA VAL A 25 -5.52 11.53 9.23
C VAL A 25 -4.80 10.81 10.37
N GLY A 26 -5.23 11.06 11.60
CA GLY A 26 -4.71 10.34 12.77
C GLY A 26 -5.19 8.90 12.80
N GLU A 27 -6.51 8.73 12.70
CA GLU A 27 -7.20 7.46 12.96
C GLU A 27 -7.70 6.74 11.68
N THR A 28 -8.69 5.86 11.86
CA THR A 28 -9.33 5.02 10.86
C THR A 28 -10.14 5.82 9.84
N SER A 29 -9.99 5.56 8.54
CA SER A 29 -10.87 6.17 7.52
C SER A 29 -11.35 5.16 6.50
N ARG A 30 -12.54 5.39 5.92
CA ARG A 30 -13.08 4.55 4.85
C ARG A 30 -13.37 5.35 3.59
N TRP A 31 -12.88 4.87 2.46
CA TRP A 31 -12.97 5.53 1.17
C TRP A 31 -13.56 4.60 0.11
N ARG A 32 -14.59 5.08 -0.60
CA ARG A 32 -15.18 4.33 -1.72
C ARG A 32 -14.47 4.61 -3.04
N LYS A 33 -14.31 5.88 -3.41
CA LYS A 33 -13.58 6.34 -4.60
C LYS A 33 -12.74 7.55 -4.24
N SER A 34 -11.45 7.53 -4.57
CA SER A 34 -10.55 8.62 -4.23
C SER A 34 -9.41 8.80 -5.23
N VAL A 35 -8.98 10.04 -5.41
CA VAL A 35 -7.74 10.40 -6.11
C VAL A 35 -6.97 11.32 -5.17
N LEU A 36 -5.76 10.91 -4.75
CA LEU A 36 -5.00 11.66 -3.75
C LEU A 36 -3.54 11.78 -4.11
N GLU A 37 -2.96 12.96 -4.01
CA GLU A 37 -1.54 13.12 -4.33
C GLU A 37 -0.65 12.69 -3.14
N LYS A 38 -0.85 13.29 -1.97
CA LYS A 38 -0.02 13.04 -0.78
C LYS A 38 -0.87 12.71 0.44
N VAL A 39 -0.67 11.52 0.99
CA VAL A 39 -1.47 11.01 2.10
C VAL A 39 -0.60 10.48 3.22
N ARG A 40 -0.92 10.85 4.46
CA ARG A 40 -0.36 10.26 5.68
C ARG A 40 -1.47 9.78 6.60
N PHE A 41 -1.40 8.52 6.99
CA PHE A 41 -2.26 7.89 8.01
C PHE A 41 -1.43 7.42 9.20
N GLY A 42 -1.98 7.55 10.41
CA GLY A 42 -1.46 6.87 11.58
C GLY A 42 -1.81 5.39 11.52
N GLU A 43 -3.10 5.08 11.63
CA GLU A 43 -3.58 3.71 11.78
C GLU A 43 -4.21 3.18 10.48
N THR A 44 -5.53 2.94 10.43
CA THR A 44 -6.13 1.89 9.59
C THR A 44 -7.02 2.36 8.43
N PRO A 45 -6.49 2.97 7.35
CA PRO A 45 -7.35 3.38 6.24
C PRO A 45 -7.78 2.20 5.36
N SER A 46 -9.05 2.22 4.95
CA SER A 46 -9.64 1.23 4.05
C SER A 46 -10.16 1.88 2.76
N TRP A 47 -9.71 1.37 1.61
CA TRP A 47 -9.99 1.92 0.29
C TRP A 47 -10.59 0.88 -0.64
N ARG A 48 -11.70 1.21 -1.29
CA ARG A 48 -12.30 0.33 -2.31
C ARG A 48 -11.75 0.57 -3.72
N LYS A 49 -11.67 1.82 -4.15
CA LYS A 49 -11.14 2.25 -5.45
C LYS A 49 -10.34 3.52 -5.25
N SER A 50 -9.08 3.52 -5.66
CA SER A 50 -8.20 4.64 -5.34
C SER A 50 -7.02 4.77 -6.27
N VAL A 51 -6.64 6.01 -6.56
CA VAL A 51 -5.37 6.34 -7.22
C VAL A 51 -4.58 7.25 -6.28
N LEU A 52 -3.34 6.88 -5.98
CA LEU A 52 -2.47 7.70 -5.15
C LEU A 52 -1.06 7.86 -5.70
N GLU A 53 -0.50 9.05 -5.59
CA GLU A 53 0.91 9.25 -5.94
C GLU A 53 1.82 8.83 -4.76
N LYS A 54 1.58 9.38 -3.56
CA LYS A 54 2.41 9.17 -2.38
C LYS A 54 1.55 8.83 -1.16
N PHE A 55 1.77 7.64 -0.62
CA PHE A 55 1.09 7.16 0.58
C PHE A 55 2.08 6.73 1.67
N ARG A 56 1.82 7.18 2.90
CA ARG A 56 2.47 6.67 4.11
C ARG A 56 1.42 6.27 5.13
N ALA A 57 1.51 5.06 5.66
CA ALA A 57 0.74 4.63 6.83
C ALA A 57 1.68 4.03 7.88
N GLY A 58 1.28 4.16 9.16
CA GLY A 58 1.82 3.35 10.24
C GLY A 58 1.35 1.91 10.09
N GLU A 59 0.05 1.66 10.23
CA GLU A 59 -0.46 0.30 10.48
C GLU A 59 -1.66 -0.15 9.63
N THR A 60 -1.63 -1.37 9.09
CA THR A 60 -2.77 -2.14 8.54
C THR A 60 -3.64 -1.51 7.42
N PRO A 61 -3.12 -0.73 6.45
CA PRO A 61 -3.95 -0.18 5.39
C PRO A 61 -4.50 -1.30 4.48
N ARG A 62 -5.79 -1.19 4.08
CA ARG A 62 -6.48 -2.19 3.24
C ARG A 62 -6.98 -1.59 1.92
N TRP A 63 -6.70 -2.28 0.81
CA TRP A 63 -7.03 -1.82 -0.54
C TRP A 63 -7.69 -2.92 -1.38
N ARG A 64 -8.80 -2.60 -2.08
CA ARG A 64 -9.55 -3.57 -2.92
C ARG A 64 -9.43 -3.35 -4.44
N ASN A 65 -8.99 -2.18 -4.87
CA ASN A 65 -8.63 -1.88 -6.25
C ASN A 65 -7.83 -0.57 -6.23
N SER A 66 -6.54 -0.63 -6.50
CA SER A 66 -5.69 0.56 -6.28
C SER A 66 -4.52 0.66 -7.24
N ALA A 67 -4.24 1.89 -7.69
CA ALA A 67 -3.01 2.23 -8.38
C ALA A 67 -2.21 3.20 -7.50
N LEU A 68 -0.94 2.86 -7.21
CA LEU A 68 -0.07 3.70 -6.41
C LEU A 68 1.34 3.84 -7.00
N GLU A 69 1.89 5.04 -7.01
CA GLU A 69 3.28 5.24 -7.44
C GLU A 69 4.25 4.91 -6.30
N LYS A 70 4.08 5.53 -5.13
CA LYS A 70 4.98 5.38 -3.98
C LYS A 70 4.21 5.07 -2.71
N LEU A 71 4.50 3.91 -2.11
CA LEU A 71 3.94 3.50 -0.84
C LEU A 71 5.02 3.15 0.19
N ARG A 72 4.82 3.67 1.41
CA ARG A 72 5.47 3.22 2.64
C ARG A 72 4.41 2.79 3.66
N ALA A 73 4.47 1.55 4.11
CA ALA A 73 3.67 1.07 5.24
C ALA A 73 4.62 0.50 6.31
N GLY A 74 4.27 0.67 7.58
CA GLY A 74 4.91 -0.06 8.67
C GLY A 74 4.47 -1.52 8.63
N GLU A 75 3.24 -1.77 9.08
CA GLU A 75 2.80 -3.13 9.43
C GLU A 75 1.56 -3.62 8.68
N SER A 76 1.56 -4.92 8.33
CA SER A 76 0.38 -5.70 7.92
C SER A 76 -0.53 -5.13 6.82
N PRO A 77 -0.02 -4.44 5.77
CA PRO A 77 -0.89 -3.89 4.75
C PRO A 77 -1.45 -4.99 3.83
N CYS A 78 -2.70 -4.83 3.42
CA CYS A 78 -3.41 -5.82 2.60
C CYS A 78 -3.89 -5.21 1.28
N TRP A 79 -3.53 -5.83 0.16
CA TRP A 79 -3.92 -5.41 -1.18
C TRP A 79 -4.59 -6.52 -1.98
N ARG A 80 -5.66 -6.14 -2.67
CA ARG A 80 -6.32 -6.96 -3.67
C ARG A 80 -6.48 -6.12 -4.94
N ASN A 81 -6.07 -6.69 -6.07
CA ASN A 81 -6.19 -6.03 -7.38
C ASN A 81 -5.47 -4.67 -7.43
N SER A 82 -4.15 -4.69 -7.32
CA SER A 82 -3.37 -3.46 -7.16
C SER A 82 -2.17 -3.38 -8.09
N ALA A 83 -1.87 -2.19 -8.58
CA ALA A 83 -0.65 -1.87 -9.30
C ALA A 83 0.19 -0.90 -8.45
N LEU A 84 1.45 -1.23 -8.18
CA LEU A 84 2.37 -0.39 -7.41
C LEU A 84 3.74 -0.25 -8.07
N GLU A 85 4.21 0.97 -8.29
CA GLU A 85 5.57 1.16 -8.83
C GLU A 85 6.63 0.91 -7.74
N LYS A 86 6.51 1.60 -6.60
CA LYS A 86 7.46 1.49 -5.48
C LYS A 86 6.71 1.15 -4.20
N LEU A 87 6.97 -0.04 -3.69
CA LEU A 87 6.42 -0.53 -2.42
C LEU A 87 7.56 -0.70 -1.41
N ARG A 88 7.43 -0.13 -0.21
CA ARG A 88 8.25 -0.46 0.95
C ARG A 88 7.35 -0.81 2.13
N VAL A 89 7.52 -2.00 2.66
CA VAL A 89 6.79 -2.48 3.85
C VAL A 89 7.78 -2.99 4.87
N GLY A 90 7.56 -2.64 6.14
CA GLY A 90 8.29 -3.24 7.26
C GLY A 90 7.93 -4.71 7.41
N GLU A 91 6.66 -4.98 7.73
CA GLU A 91 6.22 -6.31 8.14
C GLU A 91 4.93 -6.78 7.41
N THR A 92 4.87 -8.09 7.14
CA THR A 92 3.63 -8.87 6.90
C THR A 92 2.65 -8.39 5.81
N PRO A 93 3.07 -7.85 4.65
CA PRO A 93 2.13 -7.50 3.61
C PRO A 93 1.51 -8.75 2.96
N CYS A 94 0.24 -8.61 2.62
CA CYS A 94 -0.53 -9.61 1.90
C CYS A 94 -1.01 -9.03 0.57
N LEU A 95 -0.53 -9.57 -0.55
CA LEU A 95 -0.89 -9.13 -1.89
C LEU A 95 -1.55 -10.23 -2.70
N ARG A 96 -2.68 -9.88 -3.32
CA ARG A 96 -3.43 -10.76 -4.21
C ARG A 96 -3.78 -10.06 -5.51
N ASN A 97 -3.46 -10.70 -6.63
CA ASN A 97 -3.75 -10.16 -7.97
C ASN A 97 -3.06 -8.79 -8.15
N SER A 98 -1.76 -8.73 -7.93
CA SER A 98 -1.03 -7.46 -7.89
C SER A 98 0.18 -7.43 -8.82
N ALA A 99 0.46 -6.27 -9.39
CA ALA A 99 1.63 -6.02 -10.22
C ALA A 99 2.53 -4.98 -9.52
N LEU A 100 3.81 -5.28 -9.37
CA LEU A 100 4.76 -4.41 -8.69
C LEU A 100 6.10 -4.32 -9.40
N GLU A 101 6.61 -3.10 -9.60
CA GLU A 101 7.95 -2.94 -10.18
C GLU A 101 9.04 -3.15 -9.13
N LYS A 102 9.06 -2.34 -8.07
CA LYS A 102 10.19 -2.29 -7.11
C LYS A 102 9.74 -2.51 -5.67
N PRO A 103 9.17 -3.68 -5.34
CA PRO A 103 8.81 -4.01 -3.97
C PRO A 103 10.04 -4.29 -3.11
N ARG A 104 10.03 -3.70 -1.92
CA ARG A 104 10.95 -4.02 -0.82
C ARG A 104 10.14 -4.39 0.39
N ALA A 105 10.51 -5.50 1.01
CA ALA A 105 9.82 -5.93 2.20
C ALA A 105 10.76 -6.62 3.18
N GLY A 106 10.42 -6.53 4.47
CA GLY A 106 11.19 -7.15 5.55
C GLY A 106 10.89 -8.64 5.70
N GLU A 107 10.35 -9.00 6.87
CA GLU A 107 10.28 -10.36 7.41
C GLU A 107 9.30 -11.27 6.65
N SER A 108 8.03 -11.35 7.06
CA SER A 108 7.07 -12.29 6.46
C SER A 108 6.20 -11.64 5.38
N GLN A 109 5.89 -12.35 4.29
CA GLN A 109 5.10 -11.80 3.17
C GLN A 109 4.20 -12.87 2.58
N ARG A 110 3.06 -12.49 1.98
CA ARG A 110 2.21 -13.43 1.22
C ARG A 110 1.84 -12.87 -0.14
N TRP A 111 2.26 -13.55 -1.20
CA TRP A 111 1.98 -13.15 -2.59
C TRP A 111 1.14 -14.21 -3.30
N ARG A 112 0.01 -13.81 -3.89
CA ARG A 112 -0.84 -14.73 -4.66
C ARG A 112 -1.29 -14.12 -5.97
N LYS A 113 -1.01 -14.80 -7.09
CA LYS A 113 -1.33 -14.29 -8.43
C LYS A 113 -0.70 -12.91 -8.65
N SER A 114 0.57 -12.75 -8.30
CA SER A 114 1.25 -11.45 -8.39
C SER A 114 2.44 -11.50 -9.35
N ALA A 115 2.71 -10.38 -10.01
CA ALA A 115 3.87 -10.19 -10.88
C ALA A 115 4.79 -9.12 -10.28
N LEU A 116 6.08 -9.42 -10.18
CA LEU A 116 7.08 -8.59 -9.51
C LEU A 116 8.29 -8.41 -10.45
N GLU A 117 8.76 -7.19 -10.68
CA GLU A 117 9.94 -6.97 -11.53
C GLU A 117 11.25 -7.08 -10.73
N LYS A 118 11.40 -6.28 -9.66
CA LYS A 118 12.63 -6.16 -8.85
C LYS A 118 12.32 -6.26 -7.36
N LEU A 119 12.13 -7.48 -6.89
CA LEU A 119 11.82 -7.78 -5.49
C LEU A 119 13.09 -7.79 -4.63
N ARG A 120 13.07 -7.06 -3.52
CA ARG A 120 14.05 -7.20 -2.43
C ARG A 120 13.35 -7.63 -1.16
N VAL A 121 13.83 -8.70 -0.54
CA VAL A 121 13.25 -9.27 0.69
C VAL A 121 14.32 -9.56 1.72
N GLY A 122 13.97 -9.43 3.01
CA GLY A 122 14.78 -9.95 4.10
C GLY A 122 14.72 -11.47 4.18
N GLU A 123 13.53 -12.04 3.97
CA GLU A 123 13.33 -13.49 3.99
C GLU A 123 12.53 -13.96 2.76
N THR A 124 12.76 -15.21 2.33
CA THR A 124 12.07 -15.78 1.16
C THR A 124 10.58 -15.94 1.48
N PRO A 125 9.68 -15.29 0.72
CA PRO A 125 8.28 -15.27 1.08
C PRO A 125 7.50 -16.48 0.54
N PRO A 126 6.44 -16.95 1.22
CA PRO A 126 5.47 -17.84 0.61
C PRO A 126 4.74 -17.11 -0.54
N TRP A 127 4.97 -17.57 -1.77
CA TRP A 127 4.23 -17.14 -2.95
C TRP A 127 3.46 -18.29 -3.60
N ARG A 128 2.33 -17.98 -4.22
CA ARG A 128 1.54 -18.95 -5.01
C ARG A 128 1.13 -18.36 -6.34
N ASN A 129 1.47 -19.06 -7.43
CA ASN A 129 1.11 -18.64 -8.79
C ASN A 129 1.57 -17.20 -9.08
N SER A 130 2.78 -16.86 -8.63
CA SER A 130 3.37 -15.52 -8.75
C SER A 130 4.71 -15.63 -9.44
N ALA A 131 5.12 -14.56 -10.12
CA ALA A 131 6.37 -14.50 -10.86
C ALA A 131 7.21 -13.30 -10.39
N VAL A 132 8.52 -13.49 -10.35
CA VAL A 132 9.51 -12.46 -10.05
C VAL A 132 10.60 -12.48 -11.12
N GLU A 133 10.89 -11.33 -11.74
CA GLU A 133 11.99 -11.26 -12.73
C GLU A 133 13.36 -11.18 -12.06
N LYS A 134 13.49 -10.35 -11.02
CA LYS A 134 14.75 -10.16 -10.26
C LYS A 134 14.46 -10.23 -8.77
N LEU A 135 15.07 -11.20 -8.10
CA LEU A 135 14.98 -11.38 -6.66
C LEU A 135 16.33 -11.10 -6.01
N CYS A 136 16.35 -10.20 -5.03
CA CYS A 136 17.48 -10.03 -4.10
C CYS A 136 16.98 -10.38 -2.70
N ALA A 137 17.35 -11.57 -2.21
CA ALA A 137 17.20 -11.92 -0.80
C ALA A 137 18.47 -11.47 -0.08
N GLY A 138 18.34 -10.65 0.96
CA GLY A 138 19.46 -10.35 1.83
C GLY A 138 19.63 -11.49 2.83
N GLU A 139 20.78 -12.17 2.84
CA GLU A 139 21.19 -12.88 4.05
C GLU A 139 21.26 -11.86 5.18
N THR A 140 20.67 -12.20 6.33
CA THR A 140 20.79 -11.44 7.57
C THR A 140 22.27 -11.11 7.80
N PRO A 141 22.69 -9.83 7.89
CA PRO A 141 23.97 -9.55 8.52
C PRO A 141 23.81 -9.98 9.98
N ARG A 142 24.63 -10.96 10.40
CA ARG A 142 24.83 -11.31 11.80
C ARG A 142 25.20 -10.08 12.62
#